data_AF-A0A7M1B367-F1
#
_entry.id   AF-A0A7M1B367-F1
#
_cell.length_a   1.000
_cell.length_b   1.000
_cell.length_c   1.000
_cell.angle_alpha   90.00
_cell.angle_beta   90.00
_cell.angle_gamma   90.00
#
_symmetry.space_group_name_H-M   'P 1'
#
loop_
_entity.id
_entity.type
_entity.pdbx_description
1 polymer ?
#
loop_
_entity_poly.entity_id
_entity_poly.type
_entity_poly.pdbx_seq_one_letter_code
_entity_poly.pdbx_strand_id
1 'polypeptide(L)'
;MIKIYLLILFTLLFNGCVNKHGISAKYYSDCKEYYDFQGYYHKECGDDDIITYETMDKELQKATKKVKSLFVKEKPPVEKNVW
;
A
#
# COMPACT_ATOMS: atom_id res chain seq x y z
N MET A 1 -12.89 7.64 40.26
CA MET A 1 -11.45 7.73 39.90
C MET A 1 -11.04 6.78 38.77
N ILE A 2 -11.45 5.49 38.79
CA ILE A 2 -11.17 4.50 37.72
C ILE A 2 -11.47 4.99 36.29
N LYS A 3 -12.51 5.81 36.10
CA LYS A 3 -12.88 6.36 34.79
C LYS A 3 -11.79 7.25 34.15
N ILE A 4 -11.00 7.96 34.96
CA ILE A 4 -9.92 8.84 34.45
C ILE A 4 -8.73 8.00 33.97
N TYR A 5 -8.37 6.94 34.70
CA TYR A 5 -7.28 6.05 34.31
C TYR A 5 -7.57 5.29 33.00
N LEU A 6 -8.83 4.86 32.80
CA LEU A 6 -9.27 4.27 31.54
C LEU A 6 -9.16 5.25 30.36
N LEU A 7 -9.49 6.52 30.59
CA LEU A 7 -9.42 7.55 29.55
C LEU A 7 -7.97 7.88 29.17
N ILE A 8 -7.07 7.92 30.16
CA ILE A 8 -5.62 8.09 29.94
C ILE A 8 -5.04 6.88 29.18
N LEU A 9 -5.38 5.66 29.58
CA LEU A 9 -4.94 4.44 28.89
C LEU A 9 -5.43 4.41 27.44
N PHE A 10 -6.68 4.81 27.20
CA PHE A 10 -7.23 4.90 25.85
C PHE A 10 -6.45 5.90 24.99
N THR A 11 -6.15 7.09 25.52
CA THR A 11 -5.32 8.05 24.76
C THR A 11 -3.94 7.48 24.45
N LEU A 12 -3.27 6.82 25.40
CA LEU A 12 -1.95 6.22 25.20
C LEU A 12 -1.94 5.11 24.13
N LEU A 13 -2.99 4.29 24.06
CA LEU A 13 -3.08 3.19 23.08
C LEU A 13 -3.35 3.69 21.65
N PHE A 14 -3.96 4.86 21.48
CA PHE A 14 -4.30 5.44 20.17
C PHE A 14 -3.41 6.62 19.75
N ASN A 15 -2.35 6.93 20.51
CA ASN A 15 -1.35 7.95 20.15
C ASN A 15 -0.31 7.47 19.12
N GLY A 16 -0.37 6.21 18.68
CA GLY A 16 0.53 5.70 17.64
C GLY A 16 0.19 6.27 16.27
N CYS A 17 0.95 7.26 15.81
CA CYS A 17 0.88 7.70 14.41
C CYS A 17 1.39 6.58 13.50
N VAL A 18 0.51 6.11 12.60
CA VAL A 18 0.89 5.20 11.50
C VAL A 18 1.57 6.04 10.42
N ASN A 19 2.81 5.69 10.08
CA ASN A 19 3.60 6.35 9.03
C ASN A 19 3.76 5.41 7.82
N LYS A 20 4.34 5.88 6.71
CA LYS A 20 4.56 5.11 5.47
C LYS A 20 5.34 3.79 5.68
N HIS A 21 6.11 3.69 6.77
CA HIS A 21 6.89 2.49 7.17
C HIS A 21 6.29 1.74 8.39
N GLY A 22 5.08 2.11 8.87
CA GLY A 22 4.47 1.54 10.09
C GLY A 22 4.60 2.43 11.35
N ILE A 23 4.75 1.86 12.55
CA ILE A 23 5.01 2.59 13.82
C ILE A 23 6.49 3.00 13.84
N SER A 24 6.86 3.99 13.04
CA SER A 24 8.23 4.50 12.93
C SER A 24 8.24 6.01 12.71
N ALA A 25 9.14 6.72 13.39
CA ALA A 25 9.31 8.16 13.30
C ALA A 25 10.11 8.65 12.08
N LYS A 26 10.44 7.76 11.12
CA LYS A 26 11.17 8.12 9.89
C LYS A 26 10.21 8.44 8.74
N TYR A 27 10.39 9.58 8.08
CA TYR A 27 9.50 10.07 7.01
C TYR A 27 9.84 9.51 5.60
N TYR A 28 11.05 8.95 5.42
CA TYR A 28 11.51 8.33 4.16
C TYR A 28 12.19 6.98 4.47
N SER A 29 11.99 5.95 3.62
CA SER A 29 12.73 4.68 3.75
C SER A 29 14.21 4.94 3.51
N ASP A 30 15.07 4.23 4.24
CA ASP A 30 16.50 4.24 3.93
C ASP A 30 16.70 3.48 2.60
N CYS A 31 17.19 4.16 1.56
CA CYS A 31 17.48 3.54 0.27
C CYS A 31 18.94 3.09 0.21
N LYS A 32 19.18 1.89 -0.32
CA LYS A 32 20.52 1.43 -0.70
C LYS A 32 20.80 1.85 -2.12
N GLU A 33 21.86 2.64 -2.29
CA GLU A 33 22.33 3.11 -3.60
C GLU A 33 23.70 2.50 -3.87
N TYR A 34 23.85 1.81 -4.99
CA TYR A 34 25.12 1.17 -5.38
C TYR A 34 25.29 1.10 -6.89
N TYR A 35 26.53 0.90 -7.33
CA TYR A 35 26.86 0.59 -8.71
C TYR A 35 27.19 -0.89 -8.82
N ASP A 36 26.66 -1.57 -9.83
CA ASP A 36 27.03 -2.97 -10.09
C ASP A 36 28.43 -3.07 -10.73
N PHE A 37 28.91 -4.31 -10.91
CA PHE A 37 30.20 -4.59 -11.56
C PHE A 37 30.31 -4.05 -13.00
N GLN A 38 29.18 -3.77 -13.66
CA GLN A 38 29.14 -3.20 -15.00
C GLN A 38 29.07 -1.66 -14.98
N GLY A 39 28.97 -1.06 -13.78
CA GLY A 39 28.87 0.38 -13.58
C GLY A 39 27.45 0.94 -13.72
N TYR A 40 26.41 0.11 -13.73
CA TYR A 40 25.02 0.60 -13.72
C TYR A 40 24.60 0.99 -12.31
N TYR A 41 23.88 2.11 -12.21
CA TYR A 41 23.35 2.63 -10.96
C TYR A 41 22.08 1.89 -10.54
N HIS A 42 22.05 1.41 -9.30
CA HIS A 42 20.91 0.76 -8.67
C HIS A 42 20.49 1.52 -7.42
N LYS A 43 19.18 1.67 -7.24
CA LYS A 43 18.56 2.28 -6.06
C LYS A 43 17.45 1.37 -5.56
N GLU A 44 17.71 0.70 -4.46
CA GLU A 44 16.76 -0.19 -3.78
C GLU A 44 16.20 0.56 -2.57
N CYS A 45 14.87 0.68 -2.49
CA CYS A 45 14.17 1.39 -1.43
C CYS A 45 13.02 0.55 -0.89
N GLY A 46 12.74 0.67 0.41
CA GLY A 46 11.52 0.11 1.00
C GLY A 46 11.55 -1.39 1.26
N ASP A 47 12.74 -1.98 1.46
CA ASP A 47 12.91 -3.38 1.91
C ASP A 47 12.21 -3.64 3.26
N ASP A 48 12.04 -2.59 4.07
CA ASP A 48 11.45 -2.58 5.40
C ASP A 48 9.99 -2.09 5.43
N ASP A 49 9.43 -1.74 4.26
CA ASP A 49 8.06 -1.23 4.16
C ASP A 49 7.05 -2.36 4.38
N ILE A 50 6.13 -2.18 5.33
CA ILE A 50 5.05 -3.14 5.62
C ILE A 50 4.11 -3.31 4.39
N ILE A 51 3.93 -2.23 3.61
CA ILE A 51 3.11 -2.20 2.38
C ILE A 51 3.80 -1.28 1.36
N THR A 52 4.01 -1.76 0.13
CA THR A 52 4.56 -0.98 -0.98
C THR A 52 3.44 -0.41 -1.87
N TYR A 53 3.73 0.67 -2.60
CA TYR A 53 2.77 1.24 -3.57
C TYR A 53 2.38 0.23 -4.66
N GLU A 54 3.31 -0.62 -5.08
CA GLU A 54 3.06 -1.66 -6.07
C GLU A 54 2.08 -2.72 -5.56
N THR A 55 2.23 -3.17 -4.31
CA THR A 55 1.30 -4.13 -3.72
C THR A 55 -0.09 -3.50 -3.53
N MET A 56 -0.14 -2.25 -3.10
CA MET A 56 -1.40 -1.51 -2.98
C MET A 56 -2.11 -1.35 -4.33
N ASP A 57 -1.39 -1.02 -5.41
CA ASP A 57 -1.97 -0.92 -6.76
C ASP A 57 -2.54 -2.27 -7.23
N LYS A 58 -1.80 -3.37 -7.04
CA LYS A 58 -2.25 -4.72 -7.39
C LYS A 58 -3.52 -5.12 -6.64
N GLU A 59 -3.58 -4.85 -5.34
CA GLU A 59 -4.75 -5.16 -4.52
C GLU A 59 -5.95 -4.28 -4.87
N LEU A 60 -5.72 -3.00 -5.17
CA LEU A 60 -6.77 -2.09 -5.66
C LEU A 60 -7.36 -2.58 -6.99
N GLN A 61 -6.52 -2.97 -7.96
CA GLN A 61 -7.00 -3.50 -9.24
C GLN A 61 -7.82 -4.79 -9.07
N LYS A 62 -7.42 -5.69 -8.17
CA LYS A 62 -8.19 -6.90 -7.85
C LYS A 62 -9.55 -6.55 -7.26
N ALA A 63 -9.59 -5.63 -6.31
CA ALA A 63 -10.83 -5.15 -5.70
C ALA A 63 -11.75 -4.52 -6.76
N THR A 64 -11.21 -3.66 -7.64
CA THR A 64 -11.97 -3.04 -8.72
C THR A 64 -12.51 -4.08 -9.72
N LYS A 65 -11.71 -5.08 -10.11
CA LYS A 65 -12.17 -6.18 -10.99
C LYS A 65 -13.29 -7.00 -10.34
N LYS A 66 -13.16 -7.31 -9.05
CA LYS A 66 -14.18 -8.05 -8.28
C LYS A 66 -15.49 -7.25 -8.20
N VAL A 67 -15.41 -5.96 -7.89
CA VAL A 67 -16.57 -5.07 -7.89
C VAL A 67 -17.19 -5.02 -9.29
N LYS A 68 -16.38 -4.82 -10.34
CA LYS A 68 -16.86 -4.79 -11.72
C LYS A 68 -17.58 -6.08 -12.12
N SER A 69 -17.08 -7.25 -11.74
CA SER A 69 -17.73 -8.54 -12.02
C SER A 69 -19.07 -8.73 -11.30
N LEU A 70 -19.29 -8.05 -10.17
CA LEU A 70 -20.54 -8.13 -9.41
C LEU A 70 -21.62 -7.20 -9.98
N PHE A 71 -21.24 -6.04 -10.52
CA PHE A 71 -22.18 -5.01 -10.99
C PHE A 71 -22.34 -4.97 -12.52
N VAL A 72 -21.34 -5.42 -13.27
CA VAL A 72 -21.35 -5.46 -14.74
C VAL A 72 -21.33 -6.93 -15.16
N LYS A 73 -22.48 -7.48 -15.56
CA LYS A 73 -22.50 -8.70 -16.37
C LYS A 73 -21.78 -8.36 -17.68
N GLU A 74 -20.64 -9.00 -17.94
CA GLU A 74 -19.92 -8.83 -19.20
C GLU A 74 -20.88 -9.11 -20.36
N LYS A 75 -21.30 -8.05 -21.07
CA LYS A 75 -21.97 -8.23 -22.36
C LYS A 75 -20.93 -8.84 -23.30
N PRO A 76 -21.27 -9.90 -24.04
CA PRO A 76 -20.35 -10.46 -25.01
C PRO A 76 -19.89 -9.34 -25.95
N PRO A 77 -18.60 -9.31 -26.32
CA PRO A 77 -18.10 -8.31 -27.25
C PRO A 77 -18.96 -8.37 -28.52
N VAL A 78 -19.52 -7.22 -28.90
CA VAL A 78 -20.30 -7.13 -30.14
C VAL A 78 -19.32 -7.38 -31.28
N GLU A 79 -19.55 -8.45 -32.04
CA GLU A 79 -18.81 -8.73 -33.26
C GLU A 79 -18.90 -7.49 -34.14
N LYS A 80 -17.76 -6.83 -34.37
CA LYS A 80 -17.72 -5.71 -35.30
C LYS A 80 -17.94 -6.32 -36.68
N ASN A 81 -19.13 -6.11 -37.23
CA ASN A 81 -19.43 -6.42 -38.61
C ASN A 81 -18.41 -5.68 -39.49
N VAL A 82 -17.44 -6.42 -40.02
CA VAL A 82 -16.55 -5.94 -41.07
C VAL A 82 -17.38 -6.01 -42.35
N TRP A 83 -17.85 -4.84 -42.79
CA TRP A 83 -18.37 -4.65 -44.15
C TRP A 83 -17.22 -4.47 -45.12
#